data_AF-A0A6J4V073-F1
#
_entry.id   AF-A0A6J4V073-F1
#
_cell.length_a   1.000
_cell.length_b   1.000
_cell.length_c   1.000
_cell.angle_alpha   90.00
_cell.angle_beta   90.00
_cell.angle_gamma   90.00
#
_symmetry.space_group_name_H-M   'P 1'
#
loop_
_entity.id
_entity.type
_entity.pdbx_description
1 polymer ?
#
loop_
_entity_poly.entity_id
_entity_poly.type
_entity_poly.pdbx_seq_one_letter_code
_entity_poly.pdbx_strand_id
1 'polypeptide(L)'
;MQTAGTHQRSLKGSRANVHAAQAASDATDIVAMGEQFAVGPWRLTVAEVRTGAEAAAQVQEANAYNAAAPDGLGYLTARVTAESMSDRPLVINLSDFAATGADGVLRRPPTIDMPEPALQGVVEPGKSLEGWIPLLVDDPAPATLWFDSPFTGGNWADAIFALSETAAMPSAPTGNASDTDAGADPSRPVAIGETVRTGGWDVTVEEVIFDQQVIDLADFRLQALGLDGVLPGGSMIGVRLSVTNRCPYPAFFSTSALAIADPGGDPWDHTITLTPPNPDVSQEYLPGGSGNGWAAFEIADFASADLIRILPFHINGSPRYVSFTGGVSAAEADTDYATAVPQNLAEGDTVVIAEASVNLRAEPSATGEIVAELTNGTELEITGDAQEADGYVWYPVEVTGTGETGFVAQDFITPGE
;
A
#
# COMPACT_ATOMS: atom_id res chain seq x y z
N MET A 1 -32.83 45.05 16.78
CA MET A 1 -32.75 44.26 15.54
C MET A 1 -31.27 44.12 15.20
N GLN A 2 -30.67 43.01 15.65
CA GLN A 2 -29.26 42.69 15.43
C GLN A 2 -29.09 42.08 14.03
N THR A 3 -28.10 42.56 13.31
CA THR A 3 -27.67 42.06 12.00
C THR A 3 -26.90 40.75 12.17
N ALA A 4 -27.38 39.70 11.50
CA ALA A 4 -26.77 38.38 11.51
C ALA A 4 -25.48 38.37 10.68
N GLY A 5 -24.35 38.09 11.34
CA GLY A 5 -23.07 37.78 10.70
C GLY A 5 -22.92 36.29 10.50
N THR A 6 -22.86 35.86 9.24
CA THR A 6 -22.66 34.46 8.84
C THR A 6 -21.20 34.06 9.12
N HIS A 7 -20.96 33.27 10.17
CA HIS A 7 -19.66 32.63 10.40
C HIS A 7 -19.55 31.36 9.54
N GLN A 8 -18.91 31.46 8.37
CA GLN A 8 -18.37 30.29 7.68
C GLN A 8 -17.21 29.72 8.52
N ARG A 9 -17.44 28.59 9.20
CA ARG A 9 -16.36 27.75 9.73
C ARG A 9 -15.66 27.10 8.53
N SER A 10 -14.46 27.58 8.23
CA SER A 10 -13.53 26.89 7.34
C SER A 10 -13.16 25.55 7.98
N LEU A 11 -13.68 24.46 7.41
CA LEU A 11 -13.19 23.11 7.63
C LEU A 11 -11.79 23.04 7.02
N LYS A 12 -10.75 23.27 7.84
CA LYS A 12 -9.38 22.90 7.49
C LYS A 12 -9.31 21.38 7.47
N GLY A 13 -9.54 20.82 6.30
CA GLY A 13 -9.23 19.43 5.99
C GLY A 13 -7.77 19.12 6.32
N SER A 14 -7.58 17.93 6.87
CA SER A 14 -6.28 17.35 7.22
C SER A 14 -5.29 17.52 6.07
N ARG A 15 -4.19 18.22 6.34
CA ARG A 15 -3.03 18.38 5.43
C ARG A 15 -1.98 17.29 5.66
N ALA A 16 -2.35 16.16 6.27
CA ALA A 16 -1.42 15.08 6.61
C ALA A 16 -0.78 14.41 5.38
N ASN A 17 -1.42 14.47 4.20
CA ASN A 17 -1.01 13.63 3.06
C ASN A 17 -0.23 14.36 1.95
N VAL A 18 0.18 15.62 2.13
CA VAL A 18 0.87 16.38 1.05
C VAL A 18 2.34 16.68 1.37
N HIS A 19 2.78 16.52 2.62
CA HIS A 19 4.15 16.88 3.01
C HIS A 19 5.13 15.71 3.09
N ALA A 20 4.68 14.45 2.99
CA ALA A 20 5.56 13.29 2.81
C ALA A 20 6.25 13.28 1.43
N ALA A 21 5.70 14.00 0.44
CA ALA A 21 6.12 13.93 -0.96
C ALA A 21 7.37 14.76 -1.33
N GLN A 22 8.10 15.34 -0.37
CA GLN A 22 9.20 16.26 -0.68
C GLN A 22 10.54 16.00 0.03
N ALA A 23 10.67 14.88 0.75
CA ALA A 23 11.87 14.60 1.57
C ALA A 23 12.66 13.34 1.17
N ALA A 24 12.44 12.76 -0.02
CA ALA A 24 13.09 11.52 -0.44
C ALA A 24 14.10 11.68 -1.59
N SER A 25 14.70 12.86 -1.75
CA SER A 25 15.68 13.09 -2.83
C SER A 25 17.08 13.52 -2.39
N ASP A 26 17.34 13.66 -1.10
CA ASP A 26 18.70 13.82 -0.57
C ASP A 26 18.83 12.81 0.58
N ALA A 27 19.97 12.12 0.68
CA ALA A 27 20.24 11.15 1.74
C ALA A 27 19.72 11.69 3.08
N THR A 28 18.72 11.04 3.66
CA THR A 28 18.21 11.43 4.97
C THR A 28 19.34 11.15 5.95
N ASP A 29 20.07 12.19 6.38
CA ASP A 29 21.27 12.06 7.20
C ASP A 29 20.91 11.29 8.48
N ILE A 30 21.28 10.01 8.52
CA ILE A 30 21.09 9.17 9.70
C ILE A 30 22.06 9.69 10.76
N VAL A 31 21.50 10.25 11.84
CA VAL A 31 22.26 10.77 12.97
C VAL A 31 23.00 9.62 13.63
N ALA A 32 24.32 9.76 13.81
CA ALA A 32 25.14 8.71 14.39
C ALA A 32 24.79 8.48 15.87
N MET A 33 24.99 7.26 16.36
CA MET A 33 24.89 6.98 17.79
C MET A 33 25.85 7.87 18.60
N GLY A 34 25.36 8.40 19.72
CA GLY A 34 26.08 9.35 20.57
C GLY A 34 26.06 10.81 20.09
N GLU A 35 25.58 11.09 18.89
CA GLU A 35 25.43 12.45 18.39
C GLU A 35 24.18 13.14 18.97
N GLN A 36 24.33 14.41 19.36
CA GLN A 36 23.23 15.25 19.78
C GLN A 36 22.58 15.93 18.59
N PHE A 37 21.30 15.67 18.37
CA PHE A 37 20.55 16.26 17.27
C PHE A 37 19.33 17.04 17.74
N ALA A 38 19.13 18.23 17.18
CA ALA A 38 18.00 19.09 17.48
C ALA A 38 16.83 18.77 16.55
N VAL A 39 15.71 18.32 17.13
CA VAL A 39 14.51 17.90 16.43
C VAL A 39 13.30 18.59 17.06
N GLY A 40 12.86 19.67 16.41
CA GLY A 40 11.81 20.55 16.94
C GLY A 40 12.16 21.11 18.32
N PRO A 41 11.32 20.88 19.34
CA PRO A 41 11.58 21.37 20.69
C PRO A 41 12.49 20.45 21.51
N TRP A 42 12.99 19.36 20.92
CA TRP A 42 13.83 18.38 21.59
C TRP A 42 15.26 18.41 21.08
N ARG A 43 16.22 18.13 21.97
CA ARG A 43 17.54 17.65 21.58
C ARG A 43 17.63 16.18 22.01
N LEU A 44 17.82 15.29 21.03
CA LEU A 44 17.83 13.85 21.23
C LEU A 44 19.23 13.28 21.02
N THR A 45 19.50 12.17 21.71
CA THR A 45 20.71 11.36 21.54
C THR A 45 20.40 9.90 21.80
N VAL A 46 20.78 9.02 20.88
CA VAL A 46 20.80 7.57 21.13
C VAL A 46 22.15 7.21 21.74
N ALA A 47 22.17 6.83 23.01
CA ALA A 47 23.40 6.62 23.78
C ALA A 47 23.87 5.17 23.78
N GLU A 48 22.95 4.21 23.84
CA GLU A 48 23.22 2.78 23.96
C GLU A 48 22.12 2.00 23.24
N VAL A 49 22.48 0.88 22.60
CA VAL A 49 21.52 -0.05 21.99
C VAL A 49 21.89 -1.46 22.41
N ARG A 50 20.87 -2.26 22.76
CA ARG A 50 20.99 -3.71 23.00
C ARG A 50 20.11 -4.45 22.01
N THR A 51 20.54 -5.63 21.60
CA THR A 51 19.85 -6.43 20.58
C THR A 51 19.73 -7.89 21.01
N GLY A 52 18.82 -8.63 20.37
CA GLY A 52 18.70 -10.07 20.53
C GLY A 52 18.44 -10.50 21.98
N ALA A 53 19.21 -11.48 22.46
CA ALA A 53 19.02 -12.07 23.79
C ALA A 53 19.19 -11.07 24.94
N GLU A 54 20.06 -10.06 24.79
CA GLU A 54 20.28 -9.04 25.81
C GLU A 54 19.07 -8.10 25.95
N ALA A 55 18.55 -7.63 24.82
CA ALA A 55 17.34 -6.81 24.80
C ALA A 55 16.12 -7.58 25.31
N ALA A 56 15.96 -8.84 24.88
CA ALA A 56 14.88 -9.71 25.34
C ALA A 56 14.95 -9.97 26.86
N ALA A 57 16.16 -10.20 27.41
CA ALA A 57 16.34 -10.35 28.85
C ALA A 57 15.95 -9.06 29.59
N GLN A 58 16.35 -7.90 29.10
CA GLN A 58 15.99 -6.62 29.70
C GLN A 58 14.47 -6.38 29.71
N VAL A 59 13.78 -6.74 28.61
CA VAL A 59 12.31 -6.69 28.54
C VAL A 59 11.66 -7.64 29.56
N GLN A 60 12.19 -8.85 29.74
CA GLN A 60 11.68 -9.82 30.70
C GLN A 60 11.99 -9.46 32.16
N GLU A 61 13.10 -8.78 32.43
CA GLU A 61 13.43 -8.25 33.77
C GLU A 61 12.45 -7.16 34.21
N ALA A 62 11.95 -6.35 33.27
CA ALA A 62 10.91 -5.35 33.57
C ALA A 62 9.61 -6.00 34.05
N ASN A 63 9.17 -7.05 33.35
CA ASN A 63 8.10 -7.93 33.80
C ASN A 63 8.21 -9.30 33.12
N ALA A 64 8.23 -10.38 33.91
CA ALA A 64 8.27 -11.76 33.43
C ALA A 64 7.01 -12.19 32.63
N TYR A 65 5.95 -11.38 32.66
CA TYR A 65 4.74 -11.56 31.85
C TYR A 65 4.78 -10.81 30.52
N ASN A 66 5.83 -10.02 30.22
CA ASN A 66 5.98 -9.42 28.91
C ASN A 66 6.04 -10.54 27.85
N ALA A 67 5.35 -10.33 26.73
CA ALA A 67 5.33 -11.30 25.64
C ALA A 67 6.75 -11.51 25.06
N ALA A 68 6.99 -12.67 24.46
CA ALA A 68 8.14 -12.83 23.58
C ALA A 68 7.98 -11.95 22.34
N ALA A 69 9.09 -11.66 21.66
CA ALA A 69 9.03 -10.99 20.36
C ALA A 69 8.20 -11.86 19.38
N PRO A 70 7.34 -11.26 18.54
CA PRO A 70 6.60 -12.00 17.53
C PRO A 70 7.51 -12.74 16.56
N ASP A 71 7.01 -13.80 15.93
CA ASP A 71 7.76 -14.56 14.93
C ASP A 71 8.29 -13.64 13.80
N GLY A 72 9.56 -13.83 13.46
CA GLY A 72 10.27 -12.99 12.47
C GLY A 72 10.77 -11.66 13.01
N LEU A 73 10.50 -11.30 14.26
CA LEU A 73 10.98 -10.08 14.92
C LEU A 73 11.83 -10.40 16.15
N GLY A 74 12.76 -9.50 16.45
CA GLY A 74 13.56 -9.51 17.67
C GLY A 74 13.38 -8.23 18.47
N TYR A 75 13.54 -8.33 19.80
CA TYR A 75 13.65 -7.14 20.63
C TYR A 75 14.97 -6.43 20.38
N LEU A 76 14.88 -5.10 20.34
CA LEU A 76 15.99 -4.15 20.41
C LEU A 76 15.59 -3.12 21.47
N THR A 77 16.50 -2.73 22.36
CA THR A 77 16.24 -1.64 23.32
C THR A 77 17.24 -0.52 23.07
N ALA A 78 16.73 0.72 22.98
CA ALA A 78 17.54 1.91 22.75
C ALA A 78 17.46 2.82 23.98
N ARG A 79 18.61 3.24 24.49
CA ARG A 79 18.70 4.24 25.55
C ARG A 79 18.84 5.61 24.92
N VAL A 80 17.85 6.46 25.17
CA VAL A 80 17.76 7.78 24.55
C VAL A 80 17.78 8.84 25.64
N THR A 81 18.43 9.96 25.37
CA THR A 81 18.33 11.17 26.18
C THR A 81 17.51 12.19 25.41
N ALA A 82 16.46 12.73 26.03
CA ALA A 82 15.61 13.79 25.49
C ALA A 82 15.71 15.06 26.35
N GLU A 83 16.34 16.10 25.82
CA GLU A 83 16.44 17.43 26.44
C GLU A 83 15.38 18.37 25.87
N SER A 84 14.60 19.02 26.74
CA SER A 84 13.63 20.03 26.35
C SER A 84 14.31 21.35 26.05
N MET A 85 14.26 21.78 24.79
CA MET A 85 14.67 23.12 24.35
C MET A 85 13.52 24.14 24.40
N SER A 86 12.37 23.74 24.95
CA SER A 86 11.19 24.61 25.10
C SER A 86 11.23 25.44 26.38
N ASP A 87 10.51 26.55 26.38
CA ASP A 87 10.23 27.41 27.52
C ASP A 87 9.07 26.94 28.41
N ARG A 88 8.36 25.87 28.00
CA ARG A 88 7.29 25.23 28.75
C ARG A 88 7.55 23.74 28.96
N PRO A 89 6.94 23.09 29.96
CA PRO A 89 7.01 21.65 30.12
C PRO A 89 6.48 20.93 28.88
N LEU A 90 7.19 19.89 28.47
CA LEU A 90 6.81 19.01 27.37
C LEU A 90 6.66 17.58 27.86
N VAL A 91 5.92 16.76 27.13
CA VAL A 91 5.82 15.33 27.39
C VAL A 91 6.54 14.60 26.28
N ILE A 92 7.49 13.74 26.63
CA ILE A 92 8.06 12.75 25.72
C ILE A 92 7.33 11.42 25.96
N ASN A 93 6.89 10.78 24.89
CA ASN A 93 6.18 9.51 24.94
C ASN A 93 6.84 8.48 24.03
N LEU A 94 6.64 7.19 24.34
CA LEU A 94 7.07 6.11 23.44
C LEU A 94 6.45 6.23 22.04
N SER A 95 5.20 6.70 21.94
CA SER A 95 4.52 6.91 20.67
C SER A 95 5.15 8.01 19.81
N ASP A 96 6.09 8.80 20.34
CA ASP A 96 6.86 9.75 19.55
C ASP A 96 7.95 9.07 18.70
N PHE A 97 8.16 7.77 18.91
CA PHE A 97 9.19 7.00 18.25
C PHE A 97 8.60 5.85 17.43
N ALA A 98 9.36 5.44 16.42
CA ALA A 98 9.17 4.20 15.70
C ALA A 98 10.54 3.63 15.30
N ALA A 99 10.63 2.35 14.98
CA ALA A 99 11.85 1.75 14.46
C ALA A 99 11.57 0.85 13.26
N THR A 100 12.60 0.65 12.46
CA THR A 100 12.58 -0.30 11.35
C THR A 100 13.89 -1.07 11.29
N GLY A 101 13.88 -2.25 10.67
CA GLY A 101 15.06 -3.05 10.37
C GLY A 101 15.32 -3.12 8.86
N ALA A 102 15.70 -4.30 8.36
CA ALA A 102 16.01 -4.49 6.94
C ALA A 102 14.75 -4.43 6.06
N ASP A 103 13.61 -4.83 6.64
CA ASP A 103 12.32 -4.87 5.98
C ASP A 103 11.74 -3.48 5.67
N GLY A 104 12.22 -2.40 6.30
CA GLY A 104 11.68 -1.07 6.09
C GLY A 104 10.25 -0.88 6.58
N VAL A 105 9.72 -1.80 7.41
CA VAL A 105 8.41 -1.67 8.05
C VAL A 105 8.59 -0.84 9.33
N LEU A 106 7.84 0.25 9.43
CA LEU A 106 7.95 1.19 10.53
C LEU A 106 7.04 0.73 11.69
N ARG A 107 7.65 0.37 12.82
CA ARG A 107 6.97 -0.19 13.99
C ARG A 107 7.06 0.73 15.19
N ARG A 108 5.92 1.01 15.80
CA ARG A 108 5.87 1.71 17.10
C ARG A 108 6.36 0.78 18.22
N PRO A 109 6.87 1.32 19.34
CA PRO A 109 7.18 0.53 20.53
C PRO A 109 6.01 -0.37 20.93
N PRO A 110 6.25 -1.64 21.28
CA PRO A 110 5.19 -2.56 21.68
C PRO A 110 4.58 -2.14 23.02
N THR A 111 3.30 -2.45 23.21
CA THR A 111 2.59 -2.21 24.47
C THR A 111 2.97 -3.28 25.49
N ILE A 112 4.04 -3.02 26.24
CA ILE A 112 4.58 -3.90 27.29
C ILE A 112 4.92 -3.08 28.55
N ASP A 113 5.19 -3.77 29.66
CA ASP A 113 5.81 -3.12 30.81
C ASP A 113 7.25 -2.73 30.47
N MET A 114 7.56 -1.45 30.62
CA MET A 114 8.78 -0.85 30.07
C MET A 114 10.03 -1.19 30.89
N PRO A 115 11.18 -1.40 30.23
CA PRO A 115 12.47 -1.38 30.90
C PRO A 115 12.74 -0.05 31.62
N GLU A 116 13.27 -0.12 32.84
CA GLU A 116 13.58 1.06 33.65
C GLU A 116 15.06 1.51 33.50
N PRO A 117 15.36 2.83 33.55
CA PRO A 117 14.39 3.93 33.57
C PRO A 117 13.66 4.03 32.22
N ALA A 118 12.34 4.20 32.22
CA ALA A 118 11.57 4.33 30.98
C ALA A 118 11.70 5.74 30.36
N LEU A 119 11.80 5.84 29.04
CA LEU A 119 11.76 7.14 28.34
C LEU A 119 10.32 7.62 28.10
N GLN A 120 9.64 7.98 29.18
CA GLN A 120 8.31 8.56 29.10
C GLN A 120 8.03 9.48 30.29
N GLY A 121 7.52 10.67 30.02
CA GLY A 121 7.10 11.58 31.08
C GLY A 121 7.22 13.06 30.74
N VAL A 122 6.94 13.89 31.74
CA VAL A 122 7.05 15.35 31.64
C VAL A 122 8.52 15.75 31.79
N VAL A 123 9.02 16.54 30.86
CA VAL A 123 10.35 17.16 30.86
C VAL A 123 10.19 18.66 31.02
N GLU A 124 10.71 19.18 32.13
CA GLU A 124 10.72 20.62 32.44
C GLU A 124 11.64 21.40 31.49
N PRO A 125 11.42 22.71 31.28
CA PRO A 125 12.27 23.56 30.45
C PRO A 125 13.76 23.44 30.75
N GLY A 126 14.57 23.16 29.73
CA GLY A 126 16.03 22.99 29.85
C GLY A 126 16.46 21.78 30.69
N LYS A 127 15.57 20.83 30.98
CA LYS A 127 15.88 19.56 31.62
C LYS A 127 15.92 18.43 30.60
N SER A 128 16.51 17.32 31.02
CA SER A 128 16.60 16.10 30.24
C SER A 128 15.93 14.95 30.97
N LEU A 129 15.28 14.07 30.20
CA LEU A 129 14.90 12.73 30.63
C LEU A 129 15.71 11.73 29.83
N GLU A 130 16.23 10.71 30.50
CA GLU A 130 16.97 9.63 29.86
C GLU A 130 16.34 8.30 30.25
N GLY A 131 16.14 7.43 29.27
CA GLY A 131 15.50 6.15 29.49
C GLY A 131 15.55 5.22 28.30
N TRP A 132 15.03 4.03 28.52
CA TRP A 132 14.95 2.95 27.54
C TRP A 132 13.65 3.02 26.75
N ILE A 133 13.77 2.70 25.46
CA ILE A 133 12.67 2.46 24.53
C ILE A 133 12.78 1.01 24.07
N PRO A 134 11.77 0.15 24.31
CA PRO A 134 11.70 -1.17 23.69
C PRO A 134 11.19 -1.06 22.24
N LEU A 135 11.83 -1.78 21.33
CA LEU A 135 11.59 -1.74 19.89
C LEU A 135 11.53 -3.18 19.35
N LEU A 136 10.89 -3.35 18.18
CA LEU A 136 10.81 -4.60 17.44
C LEU A 136 11.31 -4.37 16.02
N VAL A 137 12.27 -5.18 15.58
CA VAL A 137 12.86 -5.15 14.23
C VAL A 137 13.08 -6.58 13.72
N ASP A 138 13.04 -6.78 12.41
CA ASP A 138 13.34 -8.07 11.77
C ASP A 138 14.84 -8.37 11.80
N ASP A 139 15.66 -7.38 11.44
CA ASP A 139 17.12 -7.42 11.49
C ASP A 139 17.64 -6.17 12.21
N PRO A 140 18.36 -6.32 13.33
CA PRO A 140 18.94 -5.19 14.03
C PRO A 140 20.13 -4.56 13.29
N ALA A 141 20.72 -5.23 12.29
CA ALA A 141 21.93 -4.73 11.63
C ALA A 141 21.72 -3.42 10.86
N PRO A 142 20.67 -3.23 10.04
CA PRO A 142 20.39 -1.93 9.41
C PRO A 142 19.44 -1.04 10.22
N ALA A 143 19.15 -1.38 11.48
CA ALA A 143 18.06 -0.74 12.21
C ALA A 143 18.22 0.77 12.41
N THR A 144 17.10 1.48 12.30
CA THR A 144 17.01 2.93 12.54
C THR A 144 15.87 3.26 13.50
N LEU A 145 16.07 4.31 14.30
CA LEU A 145 15.06 4.92 15.16
C LEU A 145 14.56 6.21 14.53
N TRP A 146 13.25 6.33 14.42
CA TRP A 146 12.56 7.48 13.90
C TRP A 146 11.93 8.25 15.04
N PHE A 147 12.17 9.55 15.09
CA PHE A 147 11.36 10.46 15.89
C PHE A 147 10.27 11.05 14.99
N ASP A 148 9.07 10.51 15.09
CA ASP A 148 7.87 10.92 14.36
C ASP A 148 6.72 11.04 15.37
N SER A 149 6.58 12.22 15.95
CA SER A 149 5.59 12.45 17.01
C SER A 149 4.20 12.75 16.46
N PRO A 150 3.17 11.96 16.82
CA PRO A 150 1.78 12.26 16.44
C PRO A 150 1.21 13.45 17.23
N PHE A 151 1.87 13.86 18.31
CA PHE A 151 1.41 14.92 19.20
C PHE A 151 2.10 16.25 18.94
N THR A 152 3.32 16.21 18.42
CA THR A 152 4.12 17.40 18.18
C THR A 152 4.48 17.50 16.70
N GLY A 153 3.64 18.23 15.94
CA GLY A 153 3.81 18.37 14.49
C GLY A 153 4.71 19.54 14.07
N GLY A 154 5.18 19.49 12.82
CA GLY A 154 5.96 20.53 12.14
C GLY A 154 6.97 19.90 11.17
N ASN A 155 7.65 20.70 10.35
CA ASN A 155 8.66 20.22 9.36
C ASN A 155 9.96 19.69 10.01
N TRP A 156 9.89 19.30 11.27
CA TRP A 156 10.99 18.88 12.12
C TRP A 156 10.72 17.49 12.73
N ALA A 157 9.61 16.83 12.35
CA ALA A 157 9.23 15.51 12.85
C ALA A 157 9.90 14.36 12.08
N ASP A 158 11.05 14.62 11.45
CA ASP A 158 11.71 13.68 10.55
C ASP A 158 13.20 13.59 10.94
N ALA A 159 13.49 13.07 12.13
CA ALA A 159 14.86 12.74 12.53
C ALA A 159 15.03 11.22 12.60
N ILE A 160 16.08 10.73 11.95
CA ILE A 160 16.45 9.32 11.91
C ILE A 160 17.77 9.18 12.65
N PHE A 161 17.82 8.24 13.59
CA PHE A 161 18.99 7.93 14.37
C PHE A 161 19.43 6.50 14.07
N ALA A 162 20.74 6.30 13.97
CA ALA A 162 21.33 4.97 13.86
C ALA A 162 21.06 4.17 15.14
N LEU A 163 20.65 2.90 14.99
CA LEU A 163 20.61 1.94 16.10
C LEU A 163 21.77 0.92 16.02
N SER A 164 22.62 1.05 15.00
CA SER A 164 23.77 0.19 14.73
C SER A 164 24.79 0.93 13.86
N GLU A 165 25.99 0.37 13.71
CA GLU A 165 27.02 0.94 12.82
C GLU A 165 26.67 0.80 11.33
N THR A 166 25.82 -0.16 10.98
CA THR A 166 25.39 -0.44 9.61
C THR A 166 23.97 0.06 9.32
N ALA A 167 23.44 0.95 10.18
CA ALA A 167 22.13 1.54 10.04
C ALA A 167 21.93 2.12 8.64
N ALA A 168 20.82 1.73 8.00
CA ALA A 168 20.57 2.09 6.61
C ALA A 168 19.07 2.14 6.32
N MET A 169 18.71 2.92 5.31
CA MET A 169 17.37 2.91 4.73
C MET A 169 17.21 1.70 3.78
N PRO A 170 15.97 1.23 3.54
CA PRO A 170 15.73 0.15 2.59
C PRO A 170 16.31 0.45 1.20
N SER A 171 16.83 -0.58 0.54
CA SER A 171 17.55 -0.43 -0.73
C SER A 171 16.72 -0.70 -1.98
N ALA A 172 15.45 -1.11 -1.84
CA ALA A 172 14.65 -1.48 -3.00
C ALA A 172 14.34 -0.24 -3.87
N PRO A 173 14.31 -0.38 -5.21
CA PRO A 173 13.99 0.73 -6.10
C PRO A 173 12.61 1.34 -5.79
N THR A 174 12.56 2.68 -5.79
CA THR A 174 11.35 3.49 -5.60
C THR A 174 11.12 4.39 -6.81
N GLY A 175 9.91 4.95 -6.94
CA GLY A 175 9.56 5.94 -7.96
C GLY A 175 8.37 5.56 -8.84
N ASN A 176 8.21 6.28 -9.96
CA ASN A 176 7.06 6.24 -10.88
C ASN A 176 6.97 4.94 -11.72
N ALA A 177 7.23 3.77 -11.14
CA ALA A 177 6.92 2.52 -11.81
C ALA A 177 5.42 2.48 -12.07
N SER A 178 5.04 2.36 -13.35
CA SER A 178 3.64 2.25 -13.74
C SER A 178 3.05 0.96 -13.19
N ASP A 179 1.75 1.00 -12.90
CA ASP A 179 0.98 -0.19 -12.55
C ASP A 179 1.20 -1.27 -13.64
N THR A 180 1.27 -2.55 -13.25
CA THR A 180 1.49 -3.67 -14.20
C THR A 180 0.23 -3.94 -14.99
N ASP A 181 0.27 -4.32 -16.26
CA ASP A 181 -0.99 -4.65 -16.94
C ASP A 181 -1.56 -6.02 -16.49
N ALA A 182 -0.67 -6.92 -16.06
CA ALA A 182 -1.02 -8.18 -15.42
C ALA A 182 -2.11 -8.02 -14.34
N GLY A 183 -3.24 -8.71 -14.51
CA GLY A 183 -4.37 -8.71 -13.58
C GLY A 183 -5.20 -7.42 -13.60
N ALA A 184 -5.06 -6.54 -14.59
CA ALA A 184 -5.92 -5.37 -14.74
C ALA A 184 -7.36 -5.73 -15.15
N ASP A 185 -7.53 -6.83 -15.90
CA ASP A 185 -8.84 -7.38 -16.29
C ASP A 185 -9.25 -8.51 -15.34
N PRO A 186 -10.43 -8.43 -14.67
CA PRO A 186 -10.92 -9.49 -13.80
C PRO A 186 -11.20 -10.82 -14.53
N SER A 187 -11.36 -10.81 -15.86
CA SER A 187 -11.48 -12.04 -16.67
C SER A 187 -10.14 -12.76 -16.87
N ARG A 188 -9.02 -12.06 -16.62
CA ARG A 188 -7.64 -12.57 -16.71
C ARG A 188 -6.85 -12.27 -15.42
N PRO A 189 -7.31 -12.78 -14.27
CA PRO A 189 -6.65 -12.53 -13.01
C PRO A 189 -5.31 -13.28 -12.93
N VAL A 190 -4.35 -12.71 -12.22
CA VAL A 190 -3.09 -13.42 -11.95
C VAL A 190 -3.31 -14.53 -10.92
N ALA A 191 -2.46 -15.55 -10.94
CA ALA A 191 -2.45 -16.63 -9.95
C ALA A 191 -1.84 -16.17 -8.61
N ILE A 192 -2.14 -16.91 -7.54
CA ILE A 192 -1.38 -16.84 -6.27
C ILE A 192 0.11 -17.03 -6.55
N GLY A 193 0.94 -16.23 -5.88
CA GLY A 193 2.40 -16.20 -6.00
C GLY A 193 2.91 -15.22 -7.07
N GLU A 194 2.02 -14.65 -7.88
CA GLU A 194 2.37 -13.67 -8.90
C GLU A 194 2.29 -12.23 -8.34
N THR A 195 3.33 -11.43 -8.60
CA THR A 195 3.38 -10.04 -8.17
C THR A 195 2.69 -9.12 -9.18
N VAL A 196 1.79 -8.27 -8.68
CA VAL A 196 1.18 -7.17 -9.43
C VAL A 196 1.58 -5.83 -8.85
N ARG A 197 1.60 -4.78 -9.67
CA ARG A 197 1.82 -3.40 -9.21
C ARG A 197 0.56 -2.57 -9.39
N THR A 198 0.14 -1.88 -8.34
CA THR A 198 -0.90 -0.85 -8.42
C THR A 198 -0.74 0.22 -7.35
N GLY A 199 -0.91 1.48 -7.71
CA GLY A 199 -0.96 2.59 -6.75
C GLY A 199 0.33 2.78 -5.96
N GLY A 200 1.48 2.47 -6.56
CA GLY A 200 2.78 2.56 -5.90
C GLY A 200 3.10 1.40 -4.95
N TRP A 201 2.39 0.28 -5.06
CA TRP A 201 2.66 -0.95 -4.30
C TRP A 201 2.91 -2.12 -5.24
N ASP A 202 3.97 -2.88 -4.98
CA ASP A 202 4.04 -4.27 -5.46
C ASP A 202 3.33 -5.14 -4.43
N VAL A 203 2.41 -5.98 -4.88
CA VAL A 203 1.60 -6.86 -4.03
C VAL A 203 1.62 -8.26 -4.62
N THR A 204 1.90 -9.25 -3.78
CA THR A 204 1.81 -10.67 -4.11
C THR A 204 0.88 -11.32 -3.11
N VAL A 205 -0.16 -12.01 -3.57
CA VAL A 205 -0.94 -12.91 -2.71
C VAL A 205 -0.17 -14.22 -2.64
N GLU A 206 0.31 -14.58 -1.46
CA GLU A 206 1.16 -15.75 -1.24
C GLU A 206 0.32 -16.99 -0.91
N GLU A 207 -0.77 -16.80 -0.19
CA GLU A 207 -1.58 -17.88 0.34
C GLU A 207 -3.00 -17.38 0.65
N VAL A 208 -4.00 -18.25 0.44
CA VAL A 208 -5.36 -18.02 0.90
C VAL A 208 -5.80 -19.22 1.73
N ILE A 209 -6.30 -18.95 2.94
CA ILE A 209 -6.76 -19.95 3.90
C ILE A 209 -8.21 -19.68 4.29
N PHE A 210 -8.91 -20.71 4.79
CA PHE A 210 -10.33 -20.62 5.09
C PHE A 210 -10.67 -21.06 6.51
N ASP A 211 -11.71 -20.42 7.06
CA ASP A 211 -12.45 -20.82 8.26
C ASP A 211 -11.54 -21.18 9.45
N GLN A 212 -11.47 -22.46 9.81
CA GLN A 212 -10.71 -22.92 10.97
C GLN A 212 -9.23 -22.54 10.88
N GLN A 213 -8.65 -22.52 9.68
CA GLN A 213 -7.25 -22.13 9.50
C GLN A 213 -7.03 -20.65 9.85
N VAL A 214 -8.01 -19.79 9.58
CA VAL A 214 -7.97 -18.36 9.96
C VAL A 214 -7.99 -18.25 11.48
N ILE A 215 -8.91 -18.98 12.13
CA ILE A 215 -9.07 -18.98 13.59
C ILE A 215 -7.78 -19.47 14.26
N ASP A 216 -7.18 -20.56 13.76
CA ASP A 216 -5.99 -21.17 14.34
C ASP A 216 -4.78 -20.21 14.33
N LEU A 217 -4.70 -19.31 13.34
CA LEU A 217 -3.61 -18.32 13.22
C LEU A 217 -3.94 -16.96 13.85
N ALA A 218 -5.20 -16.70 14.16
CA ALA A 218 -5.63 -15.42 14.72
C ALA A 218 -5.30 -15.26 16.21
N ASP A 219 -5.47 -14.04 16.72
CA ASP A 219 -5.27 -13.76 18.13
C ASP A 219 -6.29 -14.51 19.04
N PHE A 220 -6.02 -14.51 20.34
CA PHE A 220 -6.87 -15.23 21.30
C PHE A 220 -8.34 -14.80 21.27
N ARG A 221 -8.65 -13.57 20.83
CA ARG A 221 -10.02 -13.05 20.82
C ARG A 221 -10.83 -13.73 19.72
N LEU A 222 -10.25 -13.89 18.54
CA LEU A 222 -10.90 -14.62 17.45
C LEU A 222 -10.96 -16.12 17.76
N GLN A 223 -9.88 -16.69 18.31
CA GLN A 223 -9.86 -18.08 18.79
C GLN A 223 -10.94 -18.37 19.83
N ALA A 224 -11.20 -17.44 20.75
CA ALA A 224 -12.20 -17.60 21.80
C ALA A 224 -13.65 -17.54 21.28
N LEU A 225 -13.89 -16.87 20.14
CA LEU A 225 -15.19 -16.83 19.48
C LEU A 225 -15.49 -18.09 18.68
N GLY A 226 -14.46 -18.68 18.05
CA GLY A 226 -14.62 -19.85 17.19
C GLY A 226 -15.54 -19.59 15.99
N LEU A 227 -16.01 -20.66 15.34
CA LEU A 227 -16.93 -20.55 14.20
C LEU A 227 -18.32 -20.02 14.59
N ASP A 228 -18.66 -20.02 15.88
CA ASP A 228 -19.91 -19.42 16.39
C ASP A 228 -19.91 -17.88 16.28
N GLY A 229 -18.76 -17.27 15.98
CA GLY A 229 -18.60 -15.85 15.69
C GLY A 229 -18.78 -15.47 14.21
N VAL A 230 -18.98 -16.44 13.31
CA VAL A 230 -19.21 -16.21 11.87
C VAL A 230 -20.70 -15.99 11.60
N LEU A 231 -21.02 -15.17 10.61
CA LEU A 231 -22.30 -15.00 9.95
C LEU A 231 -22.88 -16.39 9.66
N PRO A 232 -24.17 -16.63 9.97
CA PRO A 232 -24.79 -17.93 9.71
C PRO A 232 -24.62 -18.34 8.25
N GLY A 233 -23.85 -19.40 8.00
CA GLY A 233 -23.51 -19.91 6.66
C GLY A 233 -22.28 -19.27 6.01
N GLY A 234 -21.79 -18.14 6.53
CA GLY A 234 -20.62 -17.44 6.00
C GLY A 234 -19.30 -18.21 6.15
N SER A 235 -18.27 -17.69 5.52
CA SER A 235 -16.91 -18.22 5.55
C SER A 235 -15.90 -17.12 5.91
N MET A 236 -14.88 -17.48 6.69
CA MET A 236 -13.72 -16.63 6.93
C MET A 236 -12.65 -16.90 5.89
N ILE A 237 -12.03 -15.84 5.37
CA ILE A 237 -10.95 -15.91 4.40
C ILE A 237 -9.75 -15.17 4.97
N GLY A 238 -8.62 -15.85 5.09
CA GLY A 238 -7.32 -15.25 5.41
C GLY A 238 -6.49 -15.15 4.14
N VAL A 239 -5.96 -13.97 3.86
CA VAL A 239 -5.12 -13.69 2.68
C VAL A 239 -3.74 -13.28 3.17
N ARG A 240 -2.73 -14.10 2.88
CA ARG A 240 -1.33 -13.77 3.15
C ARG A 240 -0.75 -13.01 1.97
N LEU A 241 -0.08 -11.91 2.26
CA LEU A 241 0.44 -10.99 1.27
C LEU A 241 1.92 -10.72 1.52
N SER A 242 2.66 -10.55 0.44
CA SER A 242 3.92 -9.83 0.40
C SER A 242 3.67 -8.47 -0.26
N VAL A 243 4.08 -7.39 0.40
CA VAL A 243 3.93 -6.03 -0.14
C VAL A 243 5.29 -5.33 -0.17
N THR A 244 5.49 -4.46 -1.16
CA THR A 244 6.65 -3.55 -1.23
C THR A 244 6.18 -2.14 -1.57
N ASN A 245 6.56 -1.16 -0.76
CA ASN A 245 6.26 0.24 -1.03
C ASN A 245 7.20 0.77 -2.13
N ARG A 246 6.64 1.06 -3.31
CA ARG A 246 7.36 1.68 -4.43
C ARG A 246 7.20 3.19 -4.47
N CYS A 247 6.37 3.78 -3.61
CA CYS A 247 6.25 5.22 -3.49
C CYS A 247 7.60 5.83 -3.09
N PRO A 248 7.92 7.05 -3.56
CA PRO A 248 9.10 7.77 -3.10
C PRO A 248 8.88 8.40 -1.70
N TYR A 249 7.92 7.92 -0.92
CA TYR A 249 7.61 8.43 0.42
C TYR A 249 7.07 7.30 1.30
N PRO A 250 7.19 7.40 2.64
CA PRO A 250 6.54 6.46 3.55
C PRO A 250 5.05 6.37 3.24
N ALA A 251 4.53 5.16 3.13
CA ALA A 251 3.14 4.93 2.77
C ALA A 251 2.54 3.83 3.66
N PHE A 252 1.29 4.03 4.07
CA PHE A 252 0.56 3.06 4.85
C PHE A 252 -0.17 2.08 3.91
N PHE A 253 0.13 0.79 4.01
CA PHE A 253 -0.67 -0.25 3.37
C PHE A 253 -1.83 -0.57 4.30
N SER A 254 -3.07 -0.45 3.82
CA SER A 254 -4.26 -0.76 4.61
C SER A 254 -4.94 -2.02 4.08
N THR A 255 -5.47 -2.88 4.94
CA THR A 255 -6.37 -3.99 4.55
C THR A 255 -7.56 -3.52 3.71
N SER A 256 -7.96 -2.25 3.81
CA SER A 256 -9.01 -1.67 2.95
C SER A 256 -8.62 -1.52 1.47
N ALA A 257 -7.35 -1.74 1.10
CA ALA A 257 -6.98 -1.91 -0.31
C ALA A 257 -7.53 -3.21 -0.89
N LEU A 258 -7.93 -4.16 -0.06
CA LEU A 258 -8.30 -5.48 -0.48
C LEU A 258 -9.81 -5.63 -0.40
N ALA A 259 -10.39 -6.23 -1.43
CA ALA A 259 -11.78 -6.66 -1.42
C ALA A 259 -11.86 -8.06 -2.00
N ILE A 260 -12.75 -8.88 -1.43
CA ILE A 260 -13.20 -10.10 -2.12
C ILE A 260 -14.17 -9.65 -3.21
N ALA A 261 -13.93 -10.09 -4.44
CA ALA A 261 -14.71 -9.73 -5.60
C ALA A 261 -15.30 -10.96 -6.30
N ASP A 262 -16.40 -10.73 -7.00
CA ASP A 262 -17.02 -11.71 -7.89
C ASP A 262 -16.17 -11.92 -9.17
N PRO A 263 -16.53 -12.88 -10.06
CA PRO A 263 -15.82 -13.09 -11.31
C PRO A 263 -15.82 -11.90 -12.28
N GLY A 264 -16.74 -10.96 -12.12
CA GLY A 264 -16.80 -9.71 -12.89
C GLY A 264 -15.85 -8.63 -12.35
N GLY A 265 -15.21 -8.88 -11.20
CA GLY A 265 -14.30 -7.94 -10.55
C GLY A 265 -14.99 -6.92 -9.65
N ASP A 266 -16.30 -7.08 -9.41
CA ASP A 266 -17.06 -6.21 -8.52
C ASP A 266 -16.90 -6.68 -7.07
N PRO A 267 -16.58 -5.77 -6.13
CA PRO A 267 -16.39 -6.12 -4.73
C PRO A 267 -17.73 -6.48 -4.07
N TRP A 268 -17.72 -7.46 -3.18
CA TRP A 268 -18.89 -7.76 -2.37
C TRP A 268 -19.12 -6.72 -1.26
N ASP A 269 -20.26 -6.03 -1.31
CA ASP A 269 -20.68 -4.98 -0.36
C ASP A 269 -20.88 -5.48 1.09
N HIS A 270 -20.94 -6.80 1.30
CA HIS A 270 -21.19 -7.43 2.61
C HIS A 270 -19.95 -8.15 3.18
N THR A 271 -18.76 -7.73 2.77
CA THR A 271 -17.50 -8.19 3.35
C THR A 271 -17.25 -7.52 4.70
N ILE A 272 -16.99 -8.31 5.74
CA ILE A 272 -16.55 -7.79 7.05
C ILE A 272 -15.05 -7.99 7.15
N THR A 273 -14.30 -6.93 7.44
CA THR A 273 -12.87 -7.04 7.76
C THR A 273 -12.71 -7.56 9.19
N LEU A 274 -11.96 -8.65 9.34
CA LEU A 274 -11.66 -9.26 10.62
C LEU A 274 -10.32 -8.74 11.16
N THR A 275 -10.07 -8.95 12.46
CA THR A 275 -8.72 -8.78 13.00
C THR A 275 -7.81 -9.82 12.33
N PRO A 276 -6.75 -9.42 11.61
CA PRO A 276 -5.94 -10.37 10.87
C PRO A 276 -5.08 -11.25 11.80
N PRO A 277 -4.69 -12.45 11.34
CA PRO A 277 -3.60 -13.20 11.93
C PRO A 277 -2.30 -12.39 12.00
N ASN A 278 -1.40 -12.78 12.92
CA ASN A 278 -0.08 -12.16 13.00
C ASN A 278 0.89 -12.79 11.98
N PRO A 279 1.80 -12.01 11.37
CA PRO A 279 1.87 -10.54 11.43
C PRO A 279 0.77 -9.87 10.58
N ASP A 280 0.27 -8.72 11.04
CA ASP A 280 -0.64 -7.86 10.27
C ASP A 280 0.10 -7.22 9.09
N VAL A 281 -0.47 -7.29 7.89
CA VAL A 281 0.09 -6.61 6.70
C VAL A 281 -0.11 -5.10 6.75
N SER A 282 -1.09 -4.62 7.51
CA SER A 282 -1.47 -3.21 7.59
C SER A 282 -0.49 -2.44 8.45
N GLN A 283 0.48 -1.80 7.81
CA GLN A 283 1.55 -1.09 8.47
C GLN A 283 1.99 0.11 7.62
N GLU A 284 2.81 0.96 8.22
CA GLU A 284 3.55 1.97 7.50
C GLU A 284 4.87 1.38 6.98
N TYR A 285 5.12 1.54 5.68
CA TYR A 285 6.31 1.05 5.01
C TYR A 285 7.11 2.25 4.49
N LEU A 286 8.40 2.27 4.78
CA LEU A 286 9.33 3.25 4.21
C LEU A 286 9.47 3.05 2.70
N PRO A 287 9.97 4.05 1.95
CA PRO A 287 10.29 3.87 0.53
C PRO A 287 11.18 2.65 0.33
N GLY A 288 10.75 1.69 -0.49
CA GLY A 288 11.46 0.44 -0.76
C GLY A 288 11.33 -0.62 0.34
N GLY A 289 10.64 -0.32 1.44
CA GLY A 289 10.32 -1.29 2.48
C GLY A 289 9.38 -2.38 1.96
N SER A 290 9.58 -3.60 2.43
CA SER A 290 8.80 -4.78 2.08
C SER A 290 8.50 -5.62 3.31
N GLY A 291 7.31 -6.19 3.37
CA GLY A 291 6.92 -7.05 4.48
C GLY A 291 5.85 -8.04 4.08
N ASN A 292 5.72 -9.07 4.91
CA ASN A 292 4.72 -10.11 4.76
C ASN A 292 3.72 -10.01 5.90
N GLY A 293 2.44 -10.21 5.61
CA GLY A 293 1.41 -10.25 6.65
C GLY A 293 0.08 -10.77 6.15
N TRP A 294 -0.88 -10.84 7.06
CA TRP A 294 -2.22 -11.31 6.78
C TRP A 294 -3.22 -10.16 6.71
N ALA A 295 -4.22 -10.34 5.85
CA ALA A 295 -5.52 -9.69 5.92
C ALA A 295 -6.58 -10.78 6.14
N ALA A 296 -7.68 -10.46 6.82
CA ALA A 296 -8.76 -11.42 7.05
C ALA A 296 -10.12 -10.78 6.78
N PHE A 297 -10.99 -11.55 6.14
CA PHE A 297 -12.33 -11.15 5.73
C PHE A 297 -13.33 -12.21 6.14
N GLU A 298 -14.57 -11.80 6.22
CA GLU A 298 -15.71 -12.68 6.35
C GLU A 298 -16.69 -12.39 5.21
N ILE A 299 -17.16 -13.44 4.57
CA ILE A 299 -18.11 -13.39 3.46
C ILE A 299 -19.35 -14.21 3.77
N ALA A 300 -20.49 -13.81 3.22
CA ALA A 300 -21.74 -14.56 3.35
C ALA A 300 -21.76 -15.79 2.42
N ASP A 301 -22.61 -16.78 2.75
CA ASP A 301 -22.76 -18.05 2.02
C ASP A 301 -23.16 -17.92 0.55
N PHE A 302 -23.84 -16.84 0.19
CA PHE A 302 -24.28 -16.55 -1.17
C PHE A 302 -23.22 -15.87 -2.03
N ALA A 303 -22.13 -15.36 -1.43
CA ALA A 303 -21.06 -14.70 -2.15
C ALA A 303 -20.08 -15.74 -2.71
N SER A 304 -19.75 -15.64 -4.00
CA SER A 304 -18.64 -16.43 -4.56
C SER A 304 -17.32 -15.72 -4.26
N ALA A 305 -16.34 -16.50 -3.80
CA ALA A 305 -15.02 -16.01 -3.48
C ALA A 305 -14.08 -16.53 -4.57
N ASP A 306 -13.94 -15.77 -5.66
CA ASP A 306 -13.12 -16.18 -6.80
C ASP A 306 -11.90 -15.28 -6.98
N LEU A 307 -12.05 -13.99 -6.66
CA LEU A 307 -11.02 -12.97 -6.85
C LEU A 307 -10.71 -12.20 -5.57
N ILE A 308 -9.43 -11.88 -5.39
CA ILE A 308 -8.96 -10.80 -4.52
C ILE A 308 -8.70 -9.59 -5.42
N ARG A 309 -9.43 -8.51 -5.16
CA ARG A 309 -9.25 -7.21 -5.80
C ARG A 309 -8.33 -6.34 -4.93
N ILE A 310 -7.23 -5.88 -5.51
CA ILE A 310 -6.26 -4.98 -4.90
C ILE A 310 -6.48 -3.59 -5.48
N LEU A 311 -6.85 -2.64 -4.62
CA LEU A 311 -7.12 -1.27 -4.97
C LEU A 311 -5.87 -0.41 -4.78
N PRO A 312 -5.52 0.44 -5.75
CA PRO A 312 -4.77 1.65 -5.45
C PRO A 312 -5.66 2.54 -4.59
N PHE A 313 -5.15 3.09 -3.49
CA PHE A 313 -5.91 3.86 -2.47
C PHE A 313 -6.46 5.22 -2.97
N HIS A 314 -7.09 5.23 -4.15
CA HIS A 314 -7.54 6.38 -4.92
C HIS A 314 -8.88 6.08 -5.61
N ILE A 315 -9.75 7.08 -5.68
CA ILE A 315 -11.13 6.95 -6.19
C ILE A 315 -11.19 6.56 -7.68
N ASN A 316 -10.12 6.80 -8.44
CA ASN A 316 -10.04 6.52 -9.89
C ASN A 316 -8.91 5.54 -10.26
N GLY A 317 -8.39 4.77 -9.31
CA GLY A 317 -7.22 3.97 -9.62
C GLY A 317 -7.55 2.59 -10.23
N SER A 318 -6.61 2.05 -10.97
CA SER A 318 -6.72 0.78 -11.70
C SER A 318 -6.46 -0.42 -10.77
N PRO A 319 -7.49 -1.22 -10.42
CA PRO A 319 -7.32 -2.37 -9.53
C PRO A 319 -6.52 -3.49 -10.17
N ARG A 320 -6.02 -4.43 -9.35
CA ARG A 320 -5.43 -5.69 -9.80
C ARG A 320 -6.19 -6.87 -9.21
N TYR A 321 -6.38 -7.90 -10.00
CA TYR A 321 -7.17 -9.08 -9.66
C TYR A 321 -6.27 -10.30 -9.56
N VAL A 322 -6.36 -10.98 -8.42
CA VAL A 322 -5.70 -12.26 -8.16
C VAL A 322 -6.76 -13.33 -7.95
N SER A 323 -6.68 -14.45 -8.68
CA SER A 323 -7.57 -15.58 -8.45
C SER A 323 -6.93 -16.59 -7.51
N PHE A 324 -7.73 -17.08 -6.56
CA PHE A 324 -7.36 -18.18 -5.67
C PHE A 324 -8.11 -19.48 -5.97
N THR A 325 -8.91 -19.51 -7.04
CA THR A 325 -9.59 -20.71 -7.57
C THR A 325 -9.03 -21.17 -8.92
N GLY A 326 -8.17 -20.36 -9.56
CA GLY A 326 -7.38 -20.71 -10.76
C GLY A 326 -7.09 -19.49 -11.63
N GLY A 327 -5.87 -18.95 -11.56
CA GLY A 327 -5.41 -17.78 -12.33
C GLY A 327 -4.35 -18.12 -13.38
N VAL A 328 -3.95 -17.12 -14.18
CA VAL A 328 -2.85 -17.23 -15.16
C VAL A 328 -1.56 -16.64 -14.57
N SER A 329 -0.38 -16.96 -15.13
CA SER A 329 0.86 -16.31 -14.68
C SER A 329 0.83 -14.79 -14.95
N ALA A 330 1.61 -13.99 -14.23
CA ALA A 330 1.68 -12.54 -14.50
C ALA A 330 2.11 -12.27 -15.94
N ALA A 331 3.09 -13.00 -16.46
CA ALA A 331 3.53 -12.86 -17.84
C ALA A 331 2.41 -13.16 -18.85
N GLU A 332 1.62 -14.20 -18.63
CA GLU A 332 0.46 -14.51 -19.48
C GLU A 332 -0.64 -13.46 -19.32
N ALA A 333 -0.88 -12.93 -18.12
CA ALA A 333 -1.83 -11.83 -17.92
C ALA A 333 -1.35 -10.52 -18.59
N ASP A 334 -0.03 -10.28 -18.63
CA ASP A 334 0.61 -9.08 -19.17
C ASP A 334 0.67 -9.09 -20.72
N THR A 335 0.70 -10.29 -21.33
CA THR A 335 0.83 -10.43 -22.80
C THR A 335 -0.32 -9.85 -23.64
N ASP A 336 -1.42 -9.41 -23.04
CA ASP A 336 -2.59 -8.90 -23.77
C ASP A 336 -2.65 -7.37 -23.94
N TYR A 337 -1.68 -6.61 -23.38
CA TYR A 337 -1.48 -5.20 -23.75
C TYR A 337 -0.21 -4.99 -24.60
N ALA A 338 0.60 -6.04 -24.79
CA ALA A 338 1.80 -6.00 -25.64
C ALA A 338 1.62 -6.70 -27.00
N THR A 339 0.49 -7.39 -27.25
CA THR A 339 0.09 -7.81 -28.60
C THR A 339 -1.42 -8.02 -28.59
N ALA A 340 -2.20 -7.05 -29.06
CA ALA A 340 -3.49 -7.38 -29.65
C ALA A 340 -3.19 -8.48 -30.69
N VAL A 341 -3.80 -9.67 -30.55
CA VAL A 341 -3.80 -10.65 -31.63
C VAL A 341 -4.23 -9.86 -32.87
N PRO A 342 -3.41 -9.72 -33.92
CA PRO A 342 -3.82 -8.95 -35.09
C PRO A 342 -5.12 -9.60 -35.54
N GLN A 343 -6.23 -8.89 -35.41
CA GLN A 343 -7.43 -9.31 -36.10
C GLN A 343 -7.01 -9.27 -37.57
N ASN A 344 -7.12 -10.39 -38.26
CA ASN A 344 -6.70 -10.49 -39.66
C ASN A 344 -7.71 -9.76 -40.54
N LEU A 345 -7.94 -8.49 -40.24
CA LEU A 345 -8.81 -7.54 -40.89
C LEU A 345 -8.05 -6.96 -42.07
N ALA A 346 -8.67 -7.01 -43.24
CA ALA A 346 -8.17 -6.46 -44.49
C ALA A 346 -9.06 -5.31 -44.96
N GLU A 347 -8.54 -4.52 -45.90
CA GLU A 347 -9.34 -3.54 -46.63
C GLU A 347 -10.59 -4.20 -47.22
N GLY A 348 -11.76 -3.58 -46.97
CA GLY A 348 -13.08 -4.06 -47.35
C GLY A 348 -13.82 -4.87 -46.27
N ASP A 349 -13.18 -5.18 -45.14
CA ASP A 349 -13.87 -5.83 -44.02
C ASP A 349 -14.80 -4.84 -43.31
N THR A 350 -15.98 -5.34 -42.91
CA THR A 350 -16.93 -4.59 -42.09
C THR A 350 -16.65 -4.86 -40.62
N VAL A 351 -16.62 -3.81 -39.80
CA VAL A 351 -16.43 -3.87 -38.35
C VAL A 351 -17.46 -2.99 -37.63
N VAL A 352 -17.70 -3.27 -36.35
CA VAL A 352 -18.62 -2.50 -35.50
C VAL A 352 -17.93 -2.00 -34.24
N ILE A 353 -18.30 -0.80 -33.79
CA ILE A 353 -17.81 -0.21 -32.55
C ILE A 353 -18.35 -0.99 -31.34
N ALA A 354 -17.44 -1.50 -30.51
CA ALA A 354 -17.77 -2.33 -29.35
C ALA A 354 -17.99 -1.53 -28.06
N GLU A 355 -17.58 -0.26 -28.02
CA GLU A 355 -17.63 0.59 -26.83
C GLU A 355 -18.71 1.66 -26.88
N ALA A 356 -19.07 2.21 -25.71
CA ALA A 356 -20.15 3.20 -25.60
C ALA A 356 -19.90 4.50 -26.40
N SER A 357 -18.64 4.93 -26.47
CA SER A 357 -18.21 6.14 -27.18
C SER A 357 -16.73 6.02 -27.57
N VAL A 358 -16.43 6.23 -28.86
CA VAL A 358 -15.08 6.09 -29.45
C VAL A 358 -14.81 7.24 -30.39
N ASN A 359 -13.63 7.85 -30.33
CA ASN A 359 -13.26 8.93 -31.24
C ASN A 359 -12.74 8.40 -32.57
N LEU A 360 -13.35 8.82 -33.68
CA LEU A 360 -12.77 8.73 -35.01
C LEU A 360 -11.73 9.84 -35.17
N ARG A 361 -10.49 9.48 -35.51
CA ARG A 361 -9.37 10.45 -35.56
C ARG A 361 -8.86 10.70 -36.97
N ALA A 362 -8.33 11.89 -37.22
CA ALA A 362 -7.80 12.25 -38.54
C ALA A 362 -6.49 11.51 -38.88
N GLU A 363 -5.74 11.11 -37.85
CA GLU A 363 -4.46 10.43 -37.94
C GLU A 363 -4.42 9.29 -36.90
N PRO A 364 -3.59 8.25 -37.11
CA PRO A 364 -3.44 7.14 -36.18
C PRO A 364 -2.63 7.59 -34.94
N SER A 365 -3.25 8.38 -34.06
CA SER A 365 -2.62 8.86 -32.82
C SER A 365 -3.67 9.13 -31.75
N ALA A 366 -3.34 8.81 -30.50
CA ALA A 366 -4.18 9.11 -29.34
C ALA A 366 -4.37 10.63 -29.11
N THR A 367 -3.51 11.45 -29.72
CA THR A 367 -3.55 12.92 -29.65
C THR A 367 -3.98 13.60 -30.95
N GLY A 368 -4.28 12.82 -32.00
CA GLY A 368 -4.75 13.33 -33.29
C GLY A 368 -6.10 14.04 -33.20
N GLU A 369 -6.39 14.92 -34.17
CA GLU A 369 -7.66 15.64 -34.24
C GLU A 369 -8.85 14.67 -34.28
N ILE A 370 -9.89 14.98 -33.51
CA ILE A 370 -11.12 14.18 -33.46
C ILE A 370 -12.01 14.65 -34.61
N VAL A 371 -12.27 13.74 -35.55
CA VAL A 371 -13.15 13.95 -36.71
C VAL A 371 -14.61 13.80 -36.29
N ALA A 372 -14.92 12.75 -35.53
CA ALA A 372 -16.25 12.44 -35.04
C ALA A 372 -16.19 11.59 -33.76
N GLU A 373 -17.29 11.53 -33.03
CA GLU A 373 -17.50 10.59 -31.93
C GLU A 373 -18.49 9.50 -32.38
N LEU A 374 -18.08 8.25 -32.30
CA LEU A 374 -18.81 7.06 -32.73
C LEU A 374 -19.40 6.37 -31.51
N THR A 375 -20.65 5.92 -31.62
CA THR A 375 -21.34 5.19 -30.54
C THR A 375 -21.32 3.68 -30.80
N ASN A 376 -21.58 2.91 -29.75
CA ASN A 376 -21.70 1.45 -29.82
C ASN A 376 -22.62 1.00 -30.97
N GLY A 377 -22.15 0.02 -31.74
CA GLY A 377 -22.88 -0.56 -32.87
C GLY A 377 -22.80 0.25 -34.17
N THR A 378 -21.99 1.32 -34.21
CA THR A 378 -21.70 2.01 -35.48
C THR A 378 -20.90 1.09 -36.41
N GLU A 379 -21.44 0.85 -37.60
CA GLU A 379 -20.77 0.06 -38.67
C GLU A 379 -19.73 0.90 -39.41
N LEU A 380 -18.56 0.30 -39.63
CA LEU A 380 -17.41 0.87 -40.31
C LEU A 380 -16.89 -0.12 -41.36
N GLU A 381 -16.28 0.40 -42.42
CA GLU A 381 -15.52 -0.37 -43.40
C GLU A 381 -14.03 -0.06 -43.27
N ILE A 382 -13.18 -1.08 -43.24
CA ILE A 382 -11.72 -0.91 -43.25
C ILE A 382 -11.28 -0.44 -44.64
N THR A 383 -10.57 0.68 -44.73
CA THR A 383 -10.18 1.34 -46.01
C THR A 383 -8.71 1.17 -46.38
N GLY A 384 -7.93 0.43 -45.59
CA GLY A 384 -6.52 0.21 -45.87
C GLY A 384 -5.77 -0.52 -44.76
N ASP A 385 -4.44 -0.63 -44.93
CA ASP A 385 -3.57 -1.35 -44.01
C ASP A 385 -3.51 -0.70 -42.62
N ALA A 386 -3.41 -1.55 -41.60
CA ALA A 386 -3.24 -1.13 -40.22
C ALA A 386 -1.91 -0.40 -40.00
N GLN A 387 -1.90 0.56 -39.08
CA GLN A 387 -0.73 1.38 -38.75
C GLN A 387 -0.46 1.33 -37.24
N GLU A 388 0.78 1.04 -36.86
CA GLU A 388 1.21 1.07 -35.46
C GLU A 388 1.65 2.48 -35.06
N ALA A 389 1.03 3.03 -34.02
CA ALA A 389 1.37 4.34 -33.47
C ALA A 389 0.85 4.50 -32.03
N ASP A 390 1.60 5.22 -31.21
CA ASP A 390 1.30 5.46 -29.78
C ASP A 390 1.06 4.17 -28.96
N GLY A 391 1.63 3.04 -29.39
CA GLY A 391 1.43 1.74 -28.74
C GLY A 391 0.14 1.00 -29.14
N TYR A 392 -0.61 1.52 -30.11
CA TYR A 392 -1.85 0.93 -30.61
C TYR A 392 -1.77 0.58 -32.09
N VAL A 393 -2.61 -0.37 -32.52
CA VAL A 393 -2.85 -0.69 -33.93
C VAL A 393 -4.07 0.11 -34.40
N TRP A 394 -3.87 0.99 -35.39
CA TRP A 394 -4.91 1.86 -35.92
C TRP A 394 -5.34 1.37 -37.30
N TYR A 395 -6.65 1.25 -37.51
CA TYR A 395 -7.21 0.97 -38.81
C TYR A 395 -7.76 2.26 -39.45
N PRO A 396 -7.42 2.55 -40.72
CA PRO A 396 -8.16 3.53 -41.49
C PRO A 396 -9.54 2.98 -41.80
N VAL A 397 -10.58 3.76 -41.55
CA VAL A 397 -11.99 3.34 -41.64
C VAL A 397 -12.86 4.41 -42.28
N GLU A 398 -13.93 3.96 -42.92
CA GLU A 398 -15.05 4.81 -43.36
C GLU A 398 -16.32 4.43 -42.61
N VAL A 399 -17.06 5.41 -42.10
CA VAL A 399 -18.34 5.19 -41.43
C VAL A 399 -19.43 4.92 -42.47
N THR A 400 -19.96 3.70 -42.52
CA THR A 400 -20.92 3.25 -43.56
C THR A 400 -22.15 4.14 -43.68
N GLY A 401 -22.61 4.73 -42.56
CA GLY A 401 -23.80 5.59 -42.51
C GLY A 401 -23.57 7.05 -42.91
N THR A 402 -22.35 7.59 -42.77
CA THR A 402 -22.07 9.03 -42.95
C THR A 402 -21.01 9.31 -44.03
N GLY A 403 -20.19 8.33 -44.39
CA GLY A 403 -19.06 8.47 -45.31
C GLY A 403 -17.87 9.22 -44.71
N GLU A 404 -17.86 9.41 -43.39
CA GLU A 404 -16.73 10.06 -42.70
C GLU A 404 -15.56 9.09 -42.59
N THR A 405 -14.36 9.56 -42.95
CA THR A 405 -13.14 8.77 -42.95
C THR A 405 -12.22 9.18 -41.82
N GLY A 406 -11.54 8.22 -41.20
CA GLY A 406 -10.54 8.49 -40.17
C GLY A 406 -9.89 7.20 -39.68
N PHE A 407 -9.32 7.25 -38.49
CA PHE A 407 -8.64 6.13 -37.83
C PHE A 407 -9.33 5.78 -36.52
N VAL A 408 -9.47 4.48 -36.27
CA VAL A 408 -9.93 3.92 -35.01
C VAL A 408 -8.93 2.87 -34.53
N ALA A 409 -8.72 2.79 -33.23
CA ALA A 409 -7.84 1.76 -32.67
C ALA A 409 -8.55 0.39 -32.69
N GLN A 410 -7.78 -0.67 -32.99
CA GLN A 410 -8.24 -2.05 -33.09
C GLN A 410 -9.03 -2.49 -31.84
N ASP A 411 -8.63 -2.02 -30.66
CA ASP A 411 -9.21 -2.37 -29.37
C ASP A 411 -10.70 -1.99 -29.24
N PHE A 412 -11.20 -1.10 -30.10
CA PHE A 412 -12.56 -0.59 -30.05
C PHE A 412 -13.49 -1.13 -31.13
N ILE A 413 -12.98 -2.02 -31.99
CA ILE A 413 -13.72 -2.59 -33.12
C ILE A 413 -13.79 -4.12 -33.03
N THR A 414 -14.89 -4.66 -33.53
CA THR A 414 -15.10 -6.11 -33.68
C THR A 414 -15.57 -6.42 -35.09
N PRO A 415 -15.27 -7.60 -35.66
CA PRO A 415 -15.74 -7.97 -36.99
C PRO A 415 -17.27 -7.93 -37.05
N GLY A 416 -17.82 -7.25 -38.06
CA GLY A 416 -19.24 -7.29 -38.38
C GLY A 416 -19.62 -8.65 -38.99
N GLU A 417 -20.87 -9.09 -38.79
CA GLU A 417 -21.40 -10.31 -39.43
C GLU A 417 -21.67 -10.15 -40.93
#